data_AF-B4NFB7-F1
#
_entry.id   AF-B4NFB7-F1
#
_cell.length_a   1.000
_cell.length_b   1.000
_cell.length_c   1.000
_cell.angle_alpha   90.00
_cell.angle_beta   90.00
_cell.angle_gamma   90.00
#
_symmetry.space_group_name_H-M   'P 1'
#
loop_
_entity.id
_entity.type
_entity.pdbx_description
1 polymer ?
#
loop_
_entity_poly.entity_id
_entity_poly.type
_entity_poly.pdbx_seq_one_letter_code
_entity_poly.pdbx_strand_id
1 'polypeptide(L)'
;MFSQLLEAFQQFVSQLKRQLTWYWLLPLPRHFYGFRSRASHQKNPKAPRRYLVMDYIFECFFNDTFEQITRNGLQDRQSRRDVLDHLSAIIKGCSEGQNMPTEEVAALAVIAALRYHRLAKEDNGQVCLMGKYHNILYIALRTCWDWGVRDSEVVVQLLVAIYECEKTFERIFLGALFGPHAPHFIAGWRSDFLNQHENVRAMVYFLKHATRQRLVLPVFIPRYEQERQLRFIDVPIESCGRSSPLRIALQASSPELLLILLRYGAAPQPPDGGASVIISLLDKLIENGRNYSCELVLCLRILLRNVTMIEMPFKPILYAVRREMFFERYGRLLMDKIIFNEQVYGVPTLRHLCRCRIRDVLRQHNQLPNGIDTLRLPNRLQRYIDLTEELDGPGSQQEERTESNKARNNKPMQGLTNAMHRLDTISSAESEDESENQGQLLEPVTDAEKAAVAAFVATADGAITEEAKQAAVAAYLAVSNETESYDGQACPFDQLR
;
A
#
# COMPACT_ATOMS: atom_id res chain seq x y z
N MET A 1 21.09 15.73 -38.73
CA MET A 1 21.36 14.50 -37.94
C MET A 1 20.30 14.24 -36.87
N PHE A 2 20.02 15.18 -35.96
CA PHE A 2 18.99 14.98 -34.90
C PHE A 2 17.57 14.71 -35.42
N SER A 3 17.13 15.38 -36.49
CA SER A 3 15.78 15.19 -37.06
C SER A 3 15.59 13.80 -37.68
N GLN A 4 16.64 13.22 -38.28
CA GLN A 4 16.58 11.88 -38.87
C GLN A 4 16.56 10.78 -37.79
N LEU A 5 17.19 11.05 -36.64
CA LEU A 5 17.16 10.15 -35.48
C LEU A 5 15.77 10.11 -34.83
N LEU A 6 15.08 11.26 -34.79
CA LEU A 6 13.71 11.36 -34.26
C LEU A 6 12.69 10.63 -35.14
N GLU A 7 12.82 10.75 -36.47
CA GLU A 7 11.96 10.01 -37.41
C GLU A 7 12.20 8.50 -37.34
N ALA A 8 13.46 8.06 -37.24
CA ALA A 8 13.80 6.65 -37.06
C ALA A 8 13.22 6.08 -35.75
N PHE A 9 13.24 6.87 -34.66
CA PHE A 9 12.67 6.48 -33.38
C PHE A 9 11.14 6.39 -33.43
N GLN A 10 10.46 7.33 -34.10
CA GLN A 10 9.01 7.27 -34.28
C GLN A 10 8.57 6.08 -35.14
N GLN A 11 9.33 5.74 -36.19
CA GLN A 11 9.07 4.56 -37.01
C GLN A 11 9.28 3.26 -36.22
N PHE A 12 10.31 3.21 -35.36
CA PHE A 12 10.57 2.07 -34.48
C PHE A 12 9.43 1.85 -33.45
N VAL A 13 8.96 2.93 -32.80
CA VAL A 13 7.82 2.85 -31.86
C VAL A 13 6.53 2.42 -32.56
N SER A 14 6.31 2.85 -33.80
CA SER A 14 5.16 2.43 -34.62
C SER A 14 5.22 0.94 -35.00
N GLN A 15 6.41 0.43 -35.35
CA GLN A 15 6.60 -1.00 -35.61
C GLN A 15 6.44 -1.85 -34.34
N LEU A 16 6.90 -1.36 -33.18
CA LEU A 16 6.72 -2.06 -31.90
C LEU A 16 5.25 -2.16 -31.50
N LYS A 17 4.45 -1.10 -31.73
CA LYS A 17 2.99 -1.11 -31.52
C LYS A 17 2.28 -2.12 -32.43
N ARG A 18 2.74 -2.30 -33.68
CA ARG A 18 2.20 -3.29 -34.61
C ARG A 18 2.59 -4.74 -34.27
N GLN A 19 3.79 -4.95 -33.73
CA GLN A 19 4.23 -6.26 -33.26
C GLN A 19 3.51 -6.69 -31.97
N LEU A 20 3.28 -5.74 -31.04
CA LEU A 20 2.53 -5.98 -29.80
C LEU A 20 1.05 -6.28 -30.03
N THR A 21 0.42 -5.70 -31.05
CA THR A 21 -1.00 -5.95 -31.38
C THR A 21 -1.24 -7.36 -31.96
N TRP A 22 -0.21 -8.01 -32.49
CA TRP A 22 -0.32 -9.39 -33.01
C TRP A 22 -0.21 -10.46 -31.91
N TYR A 23 0.51 -10.20 -30.82
CA TYR A 23 0.65 -11.14 -29.70
C TYR A 23 -0.61 -11.24 -28.81
N TRP A 24 -1.57 -10.32 -28.95
CA TRP A 24 -2.82 -10.30 -28.18
C TRP A 24 -4.01 -11.00 -28.87
N LEU A 25 -3.81 -11.57 -30.07
CA LEU A 25 -4.86 -12.22 -30.87
C LEU A 25 -4.74 -13.75 -30.95
N LEU A 26 -4.25 -14.40 -29.88
CA LEU A 26 -4.37 -15.85 -29.74
C LEU A 26 -5.34 -16.20 -28.60
N PRO A 27 -6.38 -17.01 -28.86
CA PRO A 27 -7.36 -17.38 -27.85
C PRO A 27 -6.75 -18.43 -26.92
N LEU A 28 -6.56 -18.08 -25.64
CA LEU A 28 -6.18 -19.06 -24.62
C LEU A 28 -7.41 -19.85 -24.13
N PRO A 29 -7.24 -21.15 -23.79
CA PRO A 29 -8.33 -22.08 -23.60
C PRO A 29 -9.04 -21.87 -22.26
N ARG A 30 -10.37 -21.76 -22.33
CA ARG A 30 -11.28 -21.80 -21.18
C ARG A 30 -11.34 -23.21 -20.58
N HIS A 31 -10.46 -23.58 -19.66
CA HIS A 31 -10.75 -24.68 -18.73
C HIS A 31 -10.06 -24.50 -17.37
N PHE A 32 -10.85 -24.71 -16.31
CA PHE A 32 -10.54 -24.60 -14.87
C PHE A 32 -10.63 -23.21 -14.22
N TYR A 33 -11.82 -22.62 -14.27
CA TYR A 33 -12.30 -21.79 -13.14
C TYR A 33 -13.30 -22.60 -12.33
N GLY A 34 -12.84 -23.13 -11.20
CA GLY A 34 -13.69 -23.67 -10.14
C GLY A 34 -14.27 -22.57 -9.26
N PHE A 35 -14.92 -21.57 -9.87
CA PHE A 35 -15.89 -20.73 -9.18
C PHE A 35 -17.23 -21.01 -9.86
N ARG A 36 -18.08 -21.74 -9.15
CA ARG A 36 -19.42 -22.06 -9.59
C ARG A 36 -20.24 -20.78 -9.58
N SER A 37 -20.12 -19.98 -10.64
CA SER A 37 -21.00 -18.86 -10.93
C SER A 37 -22.38 -19.43 -11.20
N ARG A 38 -23.24 -19.40 -10.18
CA ARG A 38 -24.66 -19.68 -10.32
C ARG A 38 -25.34 -18.36 -10.70
N ALA A 39 -25.14 -17.96 -11.96
CA ALA A 39 -26.06 -17.05 -12.63
C ALA A 39 -27.37 -17.82 -12.88
N SER A 40 -28.22 -17.81 -11.87
CA SER A 40 -29.66 -17.89 -12.07
C SER A 40 -30.23 -16.63 -11.45
N HIS A 41 -31.05 -15.90 -12.20
CA HIS A 41 -32.07 -15.03 -11.63
C HIS A 41 -32.92 -15.85 -10.64
N GLN A 42 -32.43 -16.02 -9.42
CA GLN A 42 -33.27 -16.24 -8.27
C GLN A 42 -33.48 -14.85 -7.70
N LYS A 43 -34.61 -14.24 -8.09
CA LYS A 43 -35.28 -13.27 -7.24
C LYS A 43 -35.28 -13.88 -5.84
N ASN A 44 -34.41 -13.40 -4.97
CA ASN A 44 -34.41 -13.80 -3.58
C ASN A 44 -35.77 -13.36 -3.04
N PRO A 45 -36.72 -14.25 -2.69
CA PRO A 45 -38.12 -13.84 -2.48
C PRO A 45 -38.33 -13.05 -1.17
N LYS A 46 -37.25 -12.59 -0.54
CA LYS A 46 -37.24 -11.99 0.80
C LYS A 46 -36.21 -10.87 0.96
N ALA A 47 -35.81 -10.18 -0.11
CA ALA A 47 -35.14 -8.89 0.08
C ALA A 47 -36.16 -7.92 0.73
N PRO A 48 -35.89 -7.36 1.92
CA PRO A 48 -36.82 -6.44 2.56
C PRO A 48 -37.10 -5.27 1.61
N ARG A 49 -38.36 -4.84 1.49
CA ARG A 49 -38.80 -3.77 0.55
C ARG A 49 -37.91 -2.51 0.59
N ARG A 50 -37.29 -2.23 1.74
CA ARG A 50 -36.33 -1.13 1.95
C ARG A 50 -35.08 -1.24 1.07
N TYR A 51 -34.53 -2.44 0.90
CA TYR A 51 -33.34 -2.68 0.07
C TYR A 51 -33.62 -2.40 -1.41
N LEU A 52 -34.81 -2.76 -1.91
CA LEU A 52 -35.19 -2.50 -3.31
C LEU A 52 -35.34 -1.01 -3.61
N VAL A 53 -35.84 -0.23 -2.65
CA VAL A 53 -35.95 1.24 -2.80
C VAL A 53 -34.57 1.88 -2.85
N MET A 54 -33.67 1.48 -1.97
CA MET A 54 -32.29 2.00 -1.94
C MET A 54 -31.49 1.61 -3.18
N ASP A 55 -31.67 0.37 -3.63
CA ASP A 55 -31.03 -0.12 -4.85
C ASP A 55 -31.42 0.72 -6.07
N TYR A 56 -32.70 1.08 -6.19
CA TYR A 56 -33.20 1.95 -7.24
C TYR A 56 -32.67 3.38 -7.13
N ILE A 57 -32.61 3.97 -5.92
CA ILE A 57 -32.09 5.33 -5.70
C ILE A 57 -30.63 5.43 -6.18
N PHE A 58 -29.78 4.46 -5.79
CA PHE A 58 -28.39 4.49 -6.21
C PHE A 58 -28.22 4.19 -7.70
N GLU A 59 -29.06 3.34 -8.28
CA GLU A 59 -29.08 3.11 -9.73
C GLU A 59 -29.41 4.39 -10.50
N CYS A 60 -30.46 5.12 -10.09
CA CYS A 60 -30.78 6.43 -10.66
C CYS A 60 -29.63 7.42 -10.49
N PHE A 61 -29.05 7.52 -9.28
CA PHE A 61 -27.91 8.41 -9.04
C PHE A 61 -26.76 8.15 -10.01
N PHE A 62 -26.33 6.89 -10.14
CA PHE A 62 -25.19 6.57 -11.01
C PHE A 62 -25.52 6.77 -12.49
N ASN A 63 -26.71 6.36 -12.95
CA ASN A 63 -27.12 6.59 -14.33
C ASN A 63 -27.21 8.09 -14.65
N ASP A 64 -27.98 8.85 -13.88
CA ASP A 64 -28.23 10.27 -14.13
C ASP A 64 -26.95 11.12 -14.00
N THR A 65 -26.16 10.86 -12.97
CA THR A 65 -24.91 11.61 -12.74
C THR A 65 -23.87 11.28 -13.79
N PHE A 66 -23.67 9.99 -14.11
CA PHE A 66 -22.62 9.60 -15.05
C PHE A 66 -23.02 9.81 -16.50
N GLU A 67 -24.31 9.90 -16.85
CA GLU A 67 -24.73 10.34 -18.18
C GLU A 67 -24.27 11.77 -18.48
N GLN A 68 -24.34 12.67 -17.49
CA GLN A 68 -23.99 14.08 -17.63
C GLN A 68 -22.47 14.33 -17.62
N ILE A 69 -21.69 13.45 -16.98
CA ILE A 69 -20.23 13.57 -16.91
C ILE A 69 -19.60 13.09 -18.23
N THR A 70 -18.67 13.88 -18.77
CA THR A 70 -17.85 13.47 -19.92
C THR A 70 -16.98 12.25 -19.57
N ARG A 71 -16.46 11.53 -20.57
CA ARG A 71 -15.63 10.33 -20.33
C ARG A 71 -14.45 10.59 -19.37
N ASN A 72 -13.83 11.76 -19.44
CA ASN A 72 -12.68 12.12 -18.61
C ASN A 72 -13.05 13.04 -17.43
N GLY A 73 -14.34 13.32 -17.21
CA GLY A 73 -14.80 14.27 -16.19
C GLY A 73 -14.58 13.81 -14.74
N LEU A 74 -13.98 12.65 -14.51
CA LEU A 74 -13.55 12.18 -13.18
C LEU A 74 -12.02 12.03 -13.07
N GLN A 75 -11.26 12.57 -14.03
CA GLN A 75 -9.80 12.52 -14.00
C GLN A 75 -9.23 13.46 -12.94
N ASP A 76 -9.83 14.64 -12.78
CA ASP A 76 -9.42 15.59 -11.77
C ASP A 76 -10.01 15.24 -10.40
N ARG A 77 -9.30 15.67 -9.34
CA ARG A 77 -9.68 15.36 -7.96
C ARG A 77 -10.94 16.10 -7.53
N GLN A 78 -11.20 17.30 -8.05
CA GLN A 78 -12.30 18.13 -7.59
C GLN A 78 -13.64 17.55 -8.05
N SER A 79 -13.76 17.18 -9.33
CA SER A 79 -14.95 16.53 -9.88
C SER A 79 -15.28 15.23 -9.16
N ARG A 80 -14.26 14.46 -8.74
CA ARG A 80 -14.48 13.28 -7.90
C ARG A 80 -15.02 13.62 -6.52
N ARG A 81 -14.52 14.68 -5.89
CA ARG A 81 -15.03 15.18 -4.60
C ARG A 81 -16.47 15.64 -4.72
N ASP A 82 -16.81 16.39 -5.77
CA ASP A 82 -18.18 16.86 -5.98
C ASP A 82 -19.17 15.68 -6.09
N VAL A 83 -18.77 14.61 -6.80
CA VAL A 83 -19.56 13.37 -6.87
C VAL A 83 -19.64 12.66 -5.51
N LEU A 84 -18.54 12.61 -4.75
CA LEU A 84 -18.49 12.01 -3.41
C LEU A 84 -19.36 12.77 -2.40
N ASP A 85 -19.38 14.09 -2.46
CA ASP A 85 -20.17 14.95 -1.59
C ASP A 85 -21.66 14.76 -1.87
N HIS A 86 -22.05 14.71 -3.16
CA HIS A 86 -23.42 14.41 -3.55
C HIS A 86 -23.85 12.99 -3.13
N LEU A 87 -23.01 11.99 -3.38
CA LEU A 87 -23.27 10.61 -2.95
C LEU A 87 -23.39 10.51 -1.41
N SER A 88 -22.53 11.22 -0.68
CA SER A 88 -22.55 11.25 0.78
C SER A 88 -23.83 11.89 1.32
N ALA A 89 -24.36 12.93 0.67
CA ALA A 89 -25.65 13.51 1.02
C ALA A 89 -26.81 12.52 0.80
N ILE A 90 -26.79 11.76 -0.30
CA ILE A 90 -27.77 10.71 -0.57
C ILE A 90 -27.69 9.60 0.47
N ILE A 91 -26.49 9.12 0.81
CA ILE A 91 -26.29 8.09 1.84
C ILE A 91 -26.87 8.54 3.19
N LYS A 92 -26.62 9.79 3.61
CA LYS A 92 -27.20 10.37 4.84
C LYS A 92 -28.73 10.39 4.79
N GLY A 93 -29.31 10.96 3.74
CA GLY A 93 -30.77 11.03 3.60
C GLY A 93 -31.44 9.65 3.55
N CYS A 94 -30.77 8.68 2.93
CA CYS A 94 -31.22 7.30 2.87
C CYS A 94 -31.16 6.59 4.24
N SER A 95 -30.07 6.80 4.97
CA SER A 95 -29.87 6.29 6.33
C SER A 95 -30.94 6.81 7.28
N GLU A 96 -31.19 8.12 7.28
CA GLU A 96 -32.23 8.77 8.09
C GLU A 96 -33.64 8.30 7.67
N GLY A 97 -33.94 8.28 6.36
CA GLY A 97 -35.26 7.93 5.85
C GLY A 97 -35.66 6.47 6.04
N GLN A 98 -34.69 5.53 6.10
CA GLN A 98 -34.96 4.09 6.30
C GLN A 98 -34.61 3.59 7.70
N ASN A 99 -34.08 4.46 8.56
CA ASN A 99 -33.54 4.13 9.87
C ASN A 99 -32.53 2.96 9.80
N MET A 100 -31.53 3.12 8.93
CA MET A 100 -30.45 2.16 8.72
C MET A 100 -29.10 2.82 9.03
N PRO A 101 -28.11 2.09 9.57
CA PRO A 101 -26.80 2.65 9.81
C PRO A 101 -26.13 3.03 8.48
N THR A 102 -25.40 4.15 8.49
CA THR A 102 -24.78 4.74 7.29
C THR A 102 -23.79 3.79 6.61
N GLU A 103 -23.08 2.97 7.38
CA GLU A 103 -22.16 1.93 6.89
C GLU A 103 -22.85 0.87 6.02
N GLU A 104 -24.09 0.48 6.34
CA GLU A 104 -24.88 -0.47 5.53
C GLU A 104 -25.41 0.18 4.25
N VAL A 105 -25.88 1.43 4.34
CA VAL A 105 -26.35 2.20 3.18
C VAL A 105 -25.19 2.47 2.22
N ALA A 106 -24.01 2.80 2.72
CA ALA A 106 -22.80 2.97 1.92
C ALA A 106 -22.39 1.66 1.23
N ALA A 107 -22.55 0.50 1.88
CA ALA A 107 -22.32 -0.78 1.24
C ALA A 107 -23.25 -1.00 0.03
N LEU A 108 -24.53 -0.60 0.13
CA LEU A 108 -25.48 -0.66 -0.98
C LEU A 108 -25.07 0.28 -2.13
N ALA A 109 -24.60 1.50 -1.81
CA ALA A 109 -24.07 2.43 -2.80
C ALA A 109 -22.86 1.82 -3.56
N VAL A 110 -21.96 1.16 -2.86
CA VAL A 110 -20.79 0.48 -3.45
C VAL A 110 -21.21 -0.69 -4.33
N ILE A 111 -22.20 -1.49 -3.92
CA ILE A 111 -22.76 -2.57 -4.75
C ILE A 111 -23.38 -2.00 -6.02
N ALA A 112 -24.13 -0.90 -5.93
CA ALA A 112 -24.71 -0.24 -7.10
C ALA A 112 -23.64 0.31 -8.05
N ALA A 113 -22.56 0.90 -7.53
CA ALA A 113 -21.41 1.32 -8.32
C ALA A 113 -20.74 0.15 -9.06
N LEU A 114 -20.55 -0.99 -8.37
CA LEU A 114 -20.01 -2.21 -8.97
C LEU A 114 -20.91 -2.76 -10.07
N ARG A 115 -22.23 -2.74 -9.85
CA ARG A 115 -23.21 -3.14 -10.87
C ARG A 115 -23.14 -2.25 -12.09
N TYR A 116 -23.12 -0.93 -11.90
CA TYR A 116 -23.00 0.03 -13.01
C TYR A 116 -21.73 -0.22 -13.85
N HIS A 117 -20.58 -0.38 -13.18
CA HIS A 117 -19.32 -0.74 -13.85
C HIS A 117 -19.42 -2.06 -14.61
N ARG A 118 -20.01 -3.09 -13.99
CA ARG A 118 -20.16 -4.41 -14.59
C ARG A 118 -21.04 -4.37 -15.84
N LEU A 119 -22.20 -3.72 -15.79
CA LEU A 119 -23.09 -3.59 -16.95
C LEU A 119 -22.39 -2.87 -18.10
N ALA A 120 -21.70 -1.75 -17.83
CA ALA A 120 -20.94 -1.04 -18.85
C ALA A 120 -19.79 -1.89 -19.46
N LYS A 121 -19.16 -2.75 -18.65
CA LYS A 121 -18.14 -3.71 -19.10
C LYS A 121 -18.76 -4.84 -19.93
N GLU A 122 -19.92 -5.36 -19.54
CA GLU A 122 -20.66 -6.40 -20.25
C GLU A 122 -21.13 -5.92 -21.63
N ASP A 123 -21.70 -4.72 -21.69
CA ASP A 123 -22.14 -4.07 -22.93
C ASP A 123 -20.97 -3.77 -23.88
N ASN A 124 -19.77 -3.61 -23.35
CA ASN A 124 -18.54 -3.41 -24.10
C ASN A 124 -17.71 -4.71 -24.26
N GLY A 125 -18.38 -5.87 -24.35
CA GLY A 125 -17.73 -7.14 -24.68
C GLY A 125 -16.77 -7.66 -23.60
N GLN A 126 -17.07 -7.42 -22.32
CA GLN A 126 -16.26 -7.74 -21.14
C GLN A 126 -15.00 -6.89 -20.97
N VAL A 127 -14.87 -5.79 -21.72
CA VAL A 127 -13.73 -4.87 -21.62
C VAL A 127 -14.16 -3.59 -20.94
N CYS A 128 -13.41 -3.14 -19.93
CA CYS A 128 -13.73 -1.90 -19.24
C CYS A 128 -13.50 -0.67 -20.16
N LEU A 129 -14.47 0.24 -20.21
CA LEU A 129 -14.45 1.46 -21.03
C LEU A 129 -13.47 2.55 -20.54
N MET A 130 -12.82 2.37 -19.38
CA MET A 130 -11.96 3.35 -18.73
C MET A 130 -12.68 4.69 -18.45
N GLY A 131 -11.94 5.73 -18.05
CA GLY A 131 -12.51 7.04 -17.75
C GLY A 131 -13.56 6.97 -16.65
N LYS A 132 -14.71 7.64 -16.83
CA LYS A 132 -15.81 7.67 -15.85
C LYS A 132 -16.31 6.27 -15.45
N TYR A 133 -16.38 5.33 -16.40
CA TYR A 133 -16.87 3.96 -16.17
C TYR A 133 -15.92 3.14 -15.29
N HIS A 134 -14.64 3.49 -15.25
CA HIS A 134 -13.66 2.87 -14.36
C HIS A 134 -13.48 3.66 -13.07
N ASN A 135 -13.46 4.99 -13.17
CA ASN A 135 -13.24 5.89 -12.04
C ASN A 135 -14.35 5.81 -10.99
N ILE A 136 -15.55 5.34 -11.35
CA ILE A 136 -16.61 5.00 -10.39
C ILE A 136 -16.13 3.99 -9.33
N LEU A 137 -15.19 3.09 -9.66
CA LEU A 137 -14.63 2.15 -8.69
C LEU A 137 -13.80 2.89 -7.62
N TYR A 138 -13.17 4.01 -7.95
CA TYR A 138 -12.44 4.83 -6.99
C TYR A 138 -13.35 5.73 -6.16
N ILE A 139 -14.48 6.17 -6.74
CA ILE A 139 -15.57 6.78 -5.96
C ILE A 139 -16.05 5.77 -4.92
N ALA A 140 -16.37 4.54 -5.34
CA ALA A 140 -16.80 3.46 -4.43
C ALA A 140 -15.73 3.12 -3.38
N LEU A 141 -14.45 3.10 -3.77
CA LEU A 141 -13.33 2.88 -2.86
C LEU A 141 -13.26 3.96 -1.78
N ARG A 142 -13.41 5.22 -2.19
CA ARG A 142 -13.42 6.34 -1.25
C ARG A 142 -14.67 6.31 -0.36
N THR A 143 -15.84 5.97 -0.91
CA THR A 143 -17.08 5.77 -0.13
C THR A 143 -16.94 4.66 0.92
N CYS A 144 -16.29 3.53 0.60
CA CYS A 144 -16.02 2.47 1.58
C CYS A 144 -15.25 3.00 2.80
N TRP A 145 -14.23 3.82 2.54
CA TRP A 145 -13.39 4.41 3.57
C TRP A 145 -14.12 5.47 4.39
N ASP A 146 -14.76 6.45 3.72
CA ASP A 146 -15.42 7.59 4.38
C ASP A 146 -16.55 7.14 5.31
N TRP A 147 -17.24 6.07 4.94
CA TRP A 147 -18.37 5.52 5.70
C TRP A 147 -18.03 4.26 6.51
N GLY A 148 -16.76 3.86 6.54
CA GLY A 148 -16.29 2.72 7.35
C GLY A 148 -17.02 1.41 7.06
N VAL A 149 -17.30 1.10 5.78
CA VAL A 149 -18.07 -0.09 5.38
C VAL A 149 -17.46 -1.35 6.02
N ARG A 150 -18.24 -2.07 6.82
CA ARG A 150 -17.75 -3.22 7.61
C ARG A 150 -17.79 -4.55 6.85
N ASP A 151 -18.66 -4.64 5.85
CA ASP A 151 -18.82 -5.84 5.03
C ASP A 151 -17.54 -6.09 4.20
N SER A 152 -16.77 -7.09 4.62
CA SER A 152 -15.52 -7.45 3.94
C SER A 152 -15.76 -8.12 2.59
N GLU A 153 -16.93 -8.71 2.35
CA GLU A 153 -17.26 -9.28 1.04
C GLU A 153 -17.43 -8.16 0.01
N VAL A 154 -18.19 -7.11 0.32
CA VAL A 154 -18.40 -5.96 -0.58
C VAL A 154 -17.09 -5.25 -0.89
N VAL A 155 -16.26 -4.97 0.12
CA VAL A 155 -14.96 -4.31 -0.07
C VAL A 155 -14.04 -5.17 -0.94
N VAL A 156 -14.05 -6.49 -0.78
CA VAL A 156 -13.20 -7.38 -1.58
C VAL A 156 -13.72 -7.56 -3.00
N GLN A 157 -15.04 -7.58 -3.22
CA GLN A 157 -15.61 -7.53 -4.57
C GLN A 157 -15.15 -6.27 -5.32
N LEU A 158 -15.08 -5.13 -4.62
CA LEU A 158 -14.54 -3.90 -5.18
C LEU A 158 -13.06 -4.01 -5.53
N LEU A 159 -12.23 -4.53 -4.62
CA LEU A 159 -10.80 -4.75 -4.89
C LEU A 159 -10.59 -5.69 -6.09
N VAL A 160 -11.39 -6.76 -6.20
CA VAL A 160 -11.34 -7.67 -7.35
C VAL A 160 -11.72 -6.94 -8.64
N ALA A 161 -12.78 -6.13 -8.64
CA ALA A 161 -13.19 -5.37 -9.83
C ALA A 161 -12.10 -4.40 -10.31
N ILE A 162 -11.42 -3.72 -9.38
CA ILE A 162 -10.27 -2.86 -9.68
C ILE A 162 -9.14 -3.70 -10.29
N TYR A 163 -8.77 -4.80 -9.65
CA TYR A 163 -7.68 -5.66 -10.10
C TYR A 163 -7.94 -6.28 -11.47
N GLU A 164 -9.18 -6.68 -11.75
CA GLU A 164 -9.53 -7.23 -13.06
C GLU A 164 -9.26 -6.26 -14.20
N CYS A 165 -9.42 -4.96 -13.95
CA CYS A 165 -9.23 -3.90 -14.92
C CYS A 165 -7.77 -3.44 -15.01
N GLU A 166 -7.11 -3.21 -13.87
CA GLU A 166 -5.78 -2.58 -13.82
C GLU A 166 -4.63 -3.57 -13.65
N LYS A 167 -4.89 -4.76 -13.10
CA LYS A 167 -3.87 -5.75 -12.68
C LYS A 167 -2.88 -5.22 -11.64
N THR A 168 -3.21 -4.14 -10.94
CA THR A 168 -2.42 -3.50 -9.88
C THR A 168 -3.34 -2.84 -8.85
N PHE A 169 -2.77 -2.41 -7.72
CA PHE A 169 -3.42 -1.58 -6.70
C PHE A 169 -2.65 -0.29 -6.41
N GLU A 170 -1.85 0.17 -7.38
CA GLU A 170 -0.95 1.30 -7.19
C GLU A 170 -1.64 2.57 -6.67
N ARG A 171 -2.88 2.85 -7.08
CA ARG A 171 -3.63 4.02 -6.58
C ARG A 171 -3.96 3.97 -5.09
N ILE A 172 -3.96 2.79 -4.48
CA ILE A 172 -4.09 2.61 -3.02
C ILE A 172 -2.73 2.79 -2.33
N PHE A 173 -1.67 2.22 -2.90
CA PHE A 173 -0.34 2.17 -2.25
C PHE A 173 0.49 3.43 -2.46
N LEU A 174 0.47 4.04 -3.65
CA LEU A 174 1.34 5.18 -3.98
C LEU A 174 1.10 6.37 -3.05
N GLY A 175 -0.16 6.64 -2.70
CA GLY A 175 -0.50 7.72 -1.77
C GLY A 175 0.04 7.50 -0.36
N ALA A 176 0.12 6.24 0.07
CA ALA A 176 0.68 5.86 1.38
C ALA A 176 2.22 5.91 1.35
N LEU A 177 2.83 5.45 0.26
CA LEU A 177 4.29 5.39 0.07
C LEU A 177 4.92 6.77 -0.13
N PHE A 178 4.29 7.63 -0.92
CA PHE A 178 4.89 8.89 -1.40
C PHE A 178 4.06 10.15 -1.08
N GLY A 179 2.94 10.01 -0.37
CA GLY A 179 2.02 11.11 -0.08
C GLY A 179 1.04 11.40 -1.23
N PRO A 180 0.14 12.39 -1.07
CA PRO A 180 -1.01 12.56 -1.96
C PRO A 180 -0.70 13.16 -3.34
N HIS A 181 0.47 13.79 -3.51
CA HIS A 181 0.84 14.51 -4.74
C HIS A 181 1.67 13.65 -5.71
N ALA A 182 2.63 12.89 -5.20
CA ALA A 182 3.49 12.02 -6.00
C ALA A 182 2.75 11.05 -6.95
N PRO A 183 1.60 10.44 -6.56
CA PRO A 183 0.83 9.56 -7.45
C PRO A 183 0.43 10.21 -8.77
N HIS A 184 0.24 11.55 -8.81
CA HIS A 184 -0.09 12.26 -10.04
C HIS A 184 1.06 12.21 -11.05
N PHE A 185 2.30 12.33 -10.58
CA PHE A 185 3.49 12.28 -11.44
C PHE A 185 3.82 10.84 -11.87
N ILE A 186 3.54 9.86 -11.02
CA ILE A 186 3.91 8.45 -11.23
C ILE A 186 2.89 7.72 -12.11
N ALA A 187 1.60 7.94 -11.84
CA ALA A 187 0.50 7.16 -12.41
C ALA A 187 -0.60 8.06 -13.04
N GLY A 188 -0.36 9.37 -13.14
CA GLY A 188 -1.34 10.31 -13.69
C GLY A 188 -2.57 10.53 -12.82
N TRP A 189 -2.59 10.02 -11.59
CA TRP A 189 -3.75 10.03 -10.69
C TRP A 189 -3.43 10.69 -9.36
N ARG A 190 -4.11 11.79 -9.02
CA ARG A 190 -3.96 12.40 -7.69
C ARG A 190 -4.77 11.61 -6.67
N SER A 191 -4.17 11.31 -5.50
CA SER A 191 -4.87 10.62 -4.42
C SER A 191 -6.09 11.41 -3.94
N ASP A 192 -7.19 10.71 -3.66
CA ASP A 192 -8.41 11.32 -3.12
C ASP A 192 -8.27 11.66 -1.62
N PHE A 193 -7.34 10.99 -0.92
CA PHE A 193 -7.02 11.23 0.49
C PHE A 193 -6.23 12.53 0.70
N LEU A 194 -6.47 13.22 1.82
CA LEU A 194 -5.98 14.56 2.12
C LEU A 194 -4.47 14.60 2.28
N ASN A 195 -3.91 13.66 3.04
CA ASN A 195 -2.50 13.61 3.40
C ASN A 195 -1.97 12.17 3.45
N GLN A 196 -0.67 12.01 3.61
CA GLN A 196 -0.03 10.69 3.66
C GLN A 196 -0.59 9.84 4.81
N HIS A 197 -0.81 10.42 5.98
CA HIS A 197 -1.37 9.70 7.13
C HIS A 197 -2.76 9.13 6.85
N GLU A 198 -3.64 9.87 6.19
CA GLU A 198 -4.94 9.36 5.76
C GLU A 198 -4.80 8.25 4.71
N ASN A 199 -3.87 8.38 3.75
CA ASN A 199 -3.58 7.30 2.80
C ASN A 199 -3.10 6.02 3.51
N VAL A 200 -2.24 6.13 4.52
CA VAL A 200 -1.76 4.98 5.30
C VAL A 200 -2.93 4.30 6.02
N ARG A 201 -3.79 5.08 6.68
CA ARG A 201 -4.96 4.51 7.37
C ARG A 201 -5.93 3.84 6.39
N ALA A 202 -6.14 4.45 5.22
CA ALA A 202 -6.95 3.85 4.16
C ALA A 202 -6.36 2.54 3.62
N MET A 203 -5.05 2.53 3.34
CA MET A 203 -4.34 1.31 2.97
C MET A 203 -4.51 0.21 4.02
N VAL A 204 -4.36 0.54 5.30
CA VAL A 204 -4.56 -0.39 6.43
C VAL A 204 -5.99 -0.93 6.48
N TYR A 205 -6.99 -0.10 6.21
CA TYR A 205 -8.38 -0.55 6.10
C TYR A 205 -8.56 -1.58 4.99
N PHE A 206 -8.10 -1.32 3.78
CA PHE A 206 -8.22 -2.30 2.69
C PHE A 206 -7.41 -3.57 2.97
N LEU A 207 -6.24 -3.46 3.61
CA LEU A 207 -5.45 -4.61 4.07
C LEU A 207 -6.24 -5.49 5.06
N LYS A 208 -6.96 -4.88 6.00
CA LYS A 208 -7.79 -5.58 6.98
C LYS A 208 -8.91 -6.38 6.30
N HIS A 209 -9.64 -5.76 5.37
CA HIS A 209 -10.72 -6.41 4.62
C HIS A 209 -10.20 -7.53 3.72
N ALA A 210 -9.11 -7.29 2.98
CA ALA A 210 -8.46 -8.28 2.14
C ALA A 210 -7.94 -9.48 2.94
N THR A 211 -7.37 -9.26 4.12
CA THR A 211 -6.87 -10.32 5.00
C THR A 211 -8.01 -11.18 5.54
N ARG A 212 -9.11 -10.56 6.00
CA ARG A 212 -10.30 -11.27 6.51
C ARG A 212 -10.89 -12.24 5.49
N GLN A 213 -10.97 -11.83 4.22
CA GLN A 213 -11.46 -12.67 3.12
C GLN A 213 -10.37 -13.50 2.44
N ARG A 214 -9.13 -13.46 2.94
CA ARG A 214 -7.98 -14.21 2.40
C ARG A 214 -7.77 -13.96 0.90
N LEU A 215 -7.89 -12.70 0.48
CA LEU A 215 -7.83 -12.30 -0.92
C LEU A 215 -6.48 -12.68 -1.54
N VAL A 216 -6.54 -13.55 -2.54
CA VAL A 216 -5.42 -13.93 -3.41
C VAL A 216 -5.80 -13.68 -4.86
N LEU A 217 -4.83 -13.24 -5.66
CA LEU A 217 -5.01 -12.75 -7.01
C LEU A 217 -3.94 -13.35 -7.94
N PRO A 218 -4.29 -13.74 -9.18
CA PRO A 218 -3.35 -14.26 -10.16
C PRO A 218 -2.53 -13.12 -10.75
N VAL A 219 -1.23 -13.07 -10.43
CA VAL A 219 -0.28 -12.06 -10.92
C VAL A 219 0.74 -12.74 -11.82
N PHE A 220 0.90 -12.25 -13.05
CA PHE A 220 1.98 -12.69 -13.94
C PHE A 220 3.31 -12.06 -13.50
N ILE A 221 4.32 -12.90 -13.25
CA ILE A 221 5.64 -12.44 -12.80
C ILE A 221 6.66 -12.68 -13.93
N PRO A 222 7.12 -11.62 -14.62
CA PRO A 222 7.96 -11.76 -15.82
C PRO A 222 9.21 -12.61 -15.61
N ARG A 223 9.90 -12.46 -14.47
CA ARG A 223 11.13 -13.22 -14.17
C ARG A 223 10.92 -14.73 -14.11
N TYR A 224 9.73 -15.18 -13.76
CA TYR A 224 9.40 -16.61 -13.67
C TYR A 224 8.58 -17.10 -14.86
N GLU A 225 8.20 -16.20 -15.78
CA GLU A 225 7.32 -16.48 -16.92
C GLU A 225 6.04 -17.24 -16.54
N GLN A 226 5.50 -16.97 -15.35
CA GLN A 226 4.39 -17.73 -14.78
C GLN A 226 3.45 -16.85 -13.95
N GLU A 227 2.16 -17.17 -13.98
CA GLU A 227 1.18 -16.64 -13.03
C GLU A 227 1.36 -17.26 -11.65
N ARG A 228 1.30 -16.41 -10.61
CA ARG A 228 1.34 -16.82 -9.20
C ARG A 228 0.18 -16.21 -8.45
N GLN A 229 -0.31 -16.96 -7.47
CA GLN A 229 -1.33 -16.46 -6.55
C GLN A 229 -0.64 -15.59 -5.48
N LEU A 230 -0.83 -14.28 -5.58
CA LEU A 230 -0.29 -13.31 -4.63
C LEU A 230 -1.41 -12.74 -3.78
N ARG A 231 -1.11 -12.39 -2.52
CA ARG A 231 -2.04 -11.66 -1.67
C ARG A 231 -2.12 -10.21 -2.10
N PHE A 232 -3.22 -9.54 -1.75
CA PHE A 232 -3.41 -8.11 -2.01
C PHE A 232 -2.18 -7.24 -1.65
N ILE A 233 -1.56 -7.50 -0.49
CA ILE A 233 -0.38 -6.76 -0.01
C ILE A 233 0.90 -6.99 -0.82
N ASP A 234 0.99 -8.11 -1.54
CA ASP A 234 2.17 -8.51 -2.30
C ASP A 234 2.02 -8.21 -3.81
N VAL A 235 0.87 -7.71 -4.26
CA VAL A 235 0.63 -7.35 -5.67
C VAL A 235 1.60 -6.23 -6.07
N PRO A 236 2.41 -6.41 -7.14
CA PRO A 236 3.35 -5.40 -7.57
C PRO A 236 2.72 -4.09 -8.06
N ILE A 237 3.48 -3.00 -7.91
CA ILE A 237 3.14 -1.68 -8.42
C ILE A 237 3.74 -1.52 -9.81
N GLU A 238 2.89 -1.50 -10.85
CA GLU A 238 3.29 -1.42 -12.26
C GLU A 238 4.19 -0.21 -12.54
N SER A 239 3.78 0.98 -12.08
CA SER A 239 4.53 2.23 -12.25
C SER A 239 5.86 2.32 -11.50
N CYS A 240 6.15 1.36 -10.60
CA CYS A 240 7.41 1.30 -9.84
C CYS A 240 8.22 0.04 -10.20
N GLY A 241 8.38 -0.20 -11.51
CA GLY A 241 9.18 -1.29 -12.03
C GLY A 241 8.65 -2.68 -11.67
N ARG A 242 7.33 -2.81 -11.45
CA ARG A 242 6.68 -4.04 -10.94
C ARG A 242 7.31 -4.54 -9.64
N SER A 243 7.67 -3.61 -8.76
CA SER A 243 8.15 -3.91 -7.42
C SER A 243 6.98 -4.11 -6.45
N SER A 244 7.15 -5.01 -5.49
CA SER A 244 6.21 -5.14 -4.37
C SER A 244 6.14 -3.87 -3.51
N PRO A 245 5.00 -3.57 -2.86
CA PRO A 245 4.89 -2.45 -1.92
C PRO A 245 5.97 -2.48 -0.82
N LEU A 246 6.35 -3.67 -0.34
CA LEU A 246 7.40 -3.83 0.66
C LEU A 246 8.78 -3.39 0.13
N ARG A 247 9.14 -3.76 -1.09
CA ARG A 247 10.41 -3.34 -1.71
C ARG A 247 10.46 -1.83 -1.88
N ILE A 248 9.35 -1.22 -2.27
CA ILE A 248 9.27 0.23 -2.47
C ILE A 248 9.38 0.97 -1.14
N ALA A 249 8.74 0.47 -0.07
CA ALA A 249 8.90 1.02 1.28
C ALA A 249 10.37 1.00 1.76
N LEU A 250 11.13 -0.05 1.41
CA LEU A 250 12.57 -0.13 1.68
C LEU A 250 13.38 0.86 0.86
N GLN A 251 13.06 1.01 -0.43
CA GLN A 251 13.74 1.98 -1.31
C GLN A 251 13.52 3.42 -0.84
N ALA A 252 12.30 3.73 -0.37
CA ALA A 252 11.92 4.99 0.23
C ALA A 252 12.45 5.19 1.67
N SER A 253 13.20 4.23 2.22
CA SER A 253 13.74 4.28 3.59
C SER A 253 12.65 4.54 4.65
N SER A 254 11.47 3.93 4.50
CA SER A 254 10.33 4.15 5.41
C SER A 254 10.16 2.97 6.39
N PRO A 255 10.74 3.04 7.61
CA PRO A 255 10.64 1.97 8.59
C PRO A 255 9.21 1.77 9.11
N GLU A 256 8.40 2.84 9.18
CA GLU A 256 7.01 2.77 9.63
C GLU A 256 6.15 1.98 8.65
N LEU A 257 6.18 2.31 7.36
CA LEU A 257 5.44 1.59 6.33
C LEU A 257 5.92 0.14 6.21
N LEU A 258 7.23 -0.09 6.28
CA LEU A 258 7.80 -1.43 6.29
C LEU A 258 7.23 -2.26 7.45
N LEU A 259 7.17 -1.69 8.67
CA LEU A 259 6.63 -2.35 9.83
C LEU A 259 5.15 -2.67 9.66
N ILE A 260 4.34 -1.73 9.16
CA ILE A 260 2.92 -1.94 8.87
C ILE A 260 2.75 -3.09 7.88
N LEU A 261 3.48 -3.06 6.76
CA LEU A 261 3.37 -4.09 5.73
C LEU A 261 3.74 -5.48 6.28
N LEU A 262 4.83 -5.58 7.04
CA LEU A 262 5.24 -6.84 7.66
C LEU A 262 4.25 -7.30 8.75
N ARG A 263 3.65 -6.40 9.53
CA ARG A 263 2.58 -6.72 10.49
C ARG A 263 1.34 -7.30 9.81
N TYR A 264 0.94 -6.74 8.67
CA TYR A 264 -0.12 -7.28 7.80
C TYR A 264 0.34 -8.48 6.94
N GLY A 265 1.54 -8.98 7.20
CA GLY A 265 2.01 -10.25 6.68
C GLY A 265 2.63 -10.18 5.29
N ALA A 266 3.07 -9.02 4.79
CA ALA A 266 3.88 -8.93 3.57
C ALA A 266 5.04 -9.94 3.60
N ALA A 267 5.38 -10.50 2.44
CA ALA A 267 6.50 -11.44 2.35
C ALA A 267 7.83 -10.73 2.63
N PRO A 268 8.63 -11.16 3.64
CA PRO A 268 9.93 -10.53 3.95
C PRO A 268 10.91 -10.61 2.78
N GLN A 269 10.76 -11.64 1.96
CA GLN A 269 11.39 -11.76 0.66
C GLN A 269 10.28 -11.73 -0.39
N PRO A 270 9.99 -10.56 -0.99
CA PRO A 270 8.84 -10.41 -1.87
C PRO A 270 8.91 -11.32 -3.10
N PRO A 271 7.78 -11.90 -3.52
CA PRO A 271 7.73 -12.76 -4.71
C PRO A 271 7.71 -11.96 -6.02
N ASP A 272 8.08 -10.68 -6.03
CA ASP A 272 8.04 -9.78 -7.19
C ASP A 272 9.09 -10.08 -8.28
N GLY A 273 9.96 -11.06 -8.05
CA GLY A 273 11.05 -11.38 -8.96
C GLY A 273 12.21 -10.39 -8.87
N GLY A 274 12.25 -9.46 -7.92
CA GLY A 274 13.44 -8.65 -7.70
C GLY A 274 14.58 -9.41 -7.02
N ALA A 275 15.73 -8.75 -6.85
CA ALA A 275 16.84 -9.27 -6.05
C ALA A 275 16.48 -9.37 -4.55
N SER A 276 17.35 -10.00 -3.75
CA SER A 276 17.18 -10.06 -2.29
C SER A 276 17.09 -8.66 -1.70
N VAL A 277 15.96 -8.33 -1.07
CA VAL A 277 15.75 -7.01 -0.44
C VAL A 277 16.72 -6.75 0.70
N ILE A 278 17.11 -7.80 1.44
CA ILE A 278 18.12 -7.72 2.50
C ILE A 278 19.47 -7.31 1.90
N ILE A 279 19.98 -8.06 0.92
CA ILE A 279 21.25 -7.75 0.25
C ILE A 279 21.26 -6.34 -0.36
N SER A 280 20.20 -5.93 -1.06
CA SER A 280 20.09 -4.56 -1.59
C SER A 280 20.18 -3.50 -0.48
N LEU A 281 19.61 -3.77 0.69
CA LEU A 281 19.70 -2.87 1.84
C LEU A 281 21.11 -2.87 2.48
N LEU A 282 21.78 -4.03 2.53
CA LEU A 282 23.16 -4.13 2.99
C LEU A 282 24.11 -3.33 2.08
N ASP A 283 23.92 -3.44 0.76
CA ASP A 283 24.69 -2.69 -0.23
C ASP A 283 24.50 -1.18 -0.03
N LYS A 284 23.24 -0.73 0.11
CA LYS A 284 22.92 0.69 0.36
C LYS A 284 23.52 1.22 1.68
N LEU A 285 23.62 0.39 2.71
CA LEU A 285 24.24 0.78 3.98
C LEU A 285 25.75 0.98 3.86
N ILE A 286 26.45 0.16 3.06
CA ILE A 286 27.91 0.25 2.91
C ILE A 286 28.35 1.31 1.89
N GLU A 287 27.46 1.80 1.02
CA GLU A 287 27.75 2.83 0.00
C GLU A 287 28.44 4.06 0.59
N ASN A 288 27.99 4.53 1.75
CA ASN A 288 28.54 5.71 2.43
C ASN A 288 29.59 5.36 3.51
N GLY A 289 30.21 4.19 3.41
CA GLY A 289 31.23 3.74 4.35
C GLY A 289 30.65 3.45 5.75
N ARG A 290 31.00 4.27 6.75
CA ARG A 290 30.52 4.14 8.14
C ARG A 290 29.40 5.13 8.50
N ASN A 291 28.95 5.95 7.55
CA ASN A 291 27.87 6.90 7.79
C ASN A 291 26.51 6.28 7.42
N TYR A 292 26.03 5.38 8.28
CA TYR A 292 24.79 4.66 8.05
C TYR A 292 23.57 5.54 8.31
N SER A 293 22.62 5.60 7.36
CA SER A 293 21.32 6.23 7.62
C SER A 293 20.59 5.46 8.72
N CYS A 294 20.09 6.19 9.71
CA CYS A 294 19.33 5.64 10.82
C CYS A 294 18.09 4.89 10.31
N GLU A 295 17.41 5.46 9.32
CA GLU A 295 16.22 4.91 8.70
C GLU A 295 16.50 3.56 8.01
N LEU A 296 17.61 3.45 7.28
CA LEU A 296 18.03 2.19 6.65
C LEU A 296 18.41 1.13 7.68
N VAL A 297 19.09 1.51 8.76
CA VAL A 297 19.41 0.59 9.87
C VAL A 297 18.13 0.11 10.56
N LEU A 298 17.14 0.99 10.78
CA LEU A 298 15.84 0.61 11.33
C LEU A 298 15.09 -0.33 10.39
N CYS A 299 15.07 -0.04 9.08
CA CYS A 299 14.49 -0.92 8.08
C CYS A 299 15.12 -2.32 8.12
N LEU A 300 16.45 -2.39 8.20
CA LEU A 300 17.19 -3.65 8.27
C LEU A 300 16.81 -4.41 9.54
N ARG A 301 16.82 -3.76 10.69
CA ARG A 301 16.44 -4.38 11.97
C ARG A 301 15.03 -4.95 11.91
N ILE A 302 14.05 -4.19 11.40
CA ILE A 302 12.66 -4.64 11.26
C ILE A 302 12.57 -5.85 10.32
N LEU A 303 13.28 -5.81 9.19
CA LEU A 303 13.27 -6.89 8.21
C LEU A 303 13.90 -8.17 8.78
N LEU A 304 15.03 -8.05 9.48
CA LEU A 304 15.73 -9.17 10.12
C LEU A 304 14.94 -9.82 11.25
N ARG A 305 13.94 -9.14 11.84
CA ARG A 305 12.99 -9.77 12.78
C ARG A 305 12.10 -10.83 12.13
N ASN A 306 11.97 -10.79 10.80
CA ASN A 306 11.07 -11.65 10.04
C ASN A 306 11.78 -12.77 9.29
N VAL A 307 13.11 -12.85 9.34
CA VAL A 307 13.90 -13.90 8.70
C VAL A 307 14.77 -14.62 9.72
N THR A 308 14.90 -15.94 9.60
CA THR A 308 15.72 -16.74 10.52
C THR A 308 17.21 -16.47 10.33
N MET A 309 17.64 -16.40 9.07
CA MET A 309 19.02 -16.15 8.64
C MET A 309 19.02 -15.31 7.37
N ILE A 310 20.09 -14.56 7.12
CA ILE A 310 20.31 -13.87 5.85
C ILE A 310 20.73 -14.91 4.81
N GLU A 311 19.92 -15.06 3.76
CA GLU A 311 20.27 -15.90 2.63
C GLU A 311 21.30 -15.19 1.75
N MET A 312 22.47 -15.82 1.60
CA MET A 312 23.53 -15.29 0.75
C MET A 312 23.35 -15.75 -0.69
N PRO A 313 23.51 -14.85 -1.68
CA PRO A 313 23.32 -15.19 -3.10
C PRO A 313 24.40 -16.11 -3.66
N PHE A 314 25.47 -16.37 -2.89
CA PHE A 314 26.62 -17.13 -3.35
C PHE A 314 26.47 -18.63 -3.08
N LYS A 315 26.44 -19.41 -4.16
CA LYS A 315 26.63 -20.87 -4.15
C LYS A 315 28.15 -21.17 -4.09
N PRO A 316 28.72 -21.20 -2.89
CA PRO A 316 29.31 -22.46 -2.48
C PRO A 316 28.62 -23.01 -1.22
N ILE A 317 28.62 -24.34 -1.13
CA ILE A 317 28.01 -25.12 -0.05
C ILE A 317 28.89 -25.08 1.23
N LEU A 318 30.17 -24.70 1.08
CA LEU A 318 31.12 -24.67 2.19
C LEU A 318 30.97 -23.40 3.04
N TYR A 319 30.63 -23.60 4.31
CA TYR A 319 30.42 -22.56 5.31
C TYR A 319 31.58 -21.56 5.42
N ALA A 320 32.83 -22.04 5.39
CA ALA A 320 34.01 -21.19 5.54
C ALA A 320 34.12 -20.12 4.44
N VAL A 321 33.93 -20.51 3.18
CA VAL A 321 33.99 -19.62 2.01
C VAL A 321 32.85 -18.60 2.04
N ARG A 322 31.64 -19.02 2.45
CA ARG A 322 30.51 -18.10 2.61
C ARG A 322 30.77 -17.05 3.67
N ARG A 323 31.37 -17.44 4.81
CA ARG A 323 31.72 -16.53 5.90
C ARG A 323 32.76 -15.50 5.46
N GLU A 324 33.80 -15.96 4.76
CA GLU A 324 34.87 -15.09 4.26
C GLU A 324 34.32 -14.04 3.27
N MET A 325 33.56 -14.46 2.26
CA MET A 325 32.93 -13.53 1.31
C MET A 325 31.98 -12.53 1.98
N PHE A 326 31.21 -12.96 2.99
CA PHE A 326 30.37 -12.04 3.75
C PHE A 326 31.21 -11.02 4.51
N PHE A 327 32.26 -11.48 5.18
CA PHE A 327 33.11 -10.63 6.00
C PHE A 327 33.90 -9.62 5.15
N GLU A 328 34.39 -10.02 3.98
CA GLU A 328 35.06 -9.12 3.03
C GLU A 328 34.16 -7.96 2.60
N ARG A 329 32.88 -8.24 2.30
CA ARG A 329 31.95 -7.23 1.79
C ARG A 329 31.22 -6.45 2.88
N TYR A 330 30.74 -7.14 3.92
CA TYR A 330 29.84 -6.61 4.94
C TYR A 330 30.42 -6.70 6.36
N GLY A 331 31.69 -7.10 6.54
CA GLY A 331 32.32 -7.26 7.85
C GLY A 331 32.24 -6.02 8.74
N ARG A 332 32.19 -4.83 8.14
CA ARG A 332 31.99 -3.56 8.86
C ARG A 332 30.65 -3.53 9.61
N LEU A 333 29.57 -4.01 9.00
CA LEU A 333 28.25 -4.04 9.63
C LEU A 333 28.21 -4.99 10.84
N LEU A 334 29.06 -6.01 10.86
CA LEU A 334 29.25 -6.91 12.01
C LEU A 334 30.08 -6.25 13.10
N MET A 335 31.19 -5.60 12.74
CA MET A 335 32.04 -4.87 13.70
C MET A 335 31.27 -3.75 14.41
N ASP A 336 30.42 -3.03 13.66
CA ASP A 336 29.63 -1.92 14.16
C ASP A 336 28.31 -2.38 14.84
N LYS A 337 28.11 -3.71 15.02
CA LYS A 337 26.93 -4.32 15.66
C LYS A 337 25.59 -3.91 15.01
N ILE A 338 25.59 -3.64 13.71
CA ILE A 338 24.37 -3.39 12.93
C ILE A 338 23.70 -4.71 12.59
N ILE A 339 24.49 -5.73 12.28
CA ILE A 339 24.06 -7.11 12.08
C ILE A 339 24.75 -7.97 13.13
N PHE A 340 24.03 -8.99 13.60
CA PHE A 340 24.56 -9.94 14.57
C PHE A 340 25.08 -11.20 13.88
N ASN A 341 26.16 -11.77 14.44
CA ASN A 341 26.79 -12.99 13.95
C ASN A 341 25.77 -14.13 13.80
N GLU A 342 24.85 -14.24 14.76
CA GLU A 342 23.77 -15.21 14.86
C GLU A 342 22.84 -15.20 13.65
N GLN A 343 22.73 -14.08 12.92
CA GLN A 343 21.83 -13.92 11.77
C GLN A 343 22.50 -14.25 10.43
N VAL A 344 23.83 -14.43 10.43
CA VAL A 344 24.61 -14.66 9.21
C VAL A 344 25.29 -16.02 9.22
N TYR A 345 26.01 -16.33 10.30
CA TYR A 345 26.82 -17.55 10.39
C TYR A 345 26.79 -18.22 11.77
N GLY A 346 26.20 -17.59 12.79
CA GLY A 346 25.95 -18.19 14.09
C GLY A 346 24.65 -19.00 14.12
N VAL A 347 24.20 -19.30 15.34
CA VAL A 347 22.95 -20.02 15.59
C VAL A 347 21.93 -19.01 16.14
N PRO A 348 20.80 -18.77 15.43
CA PRO A 348 19.75 -17.92 15.95
C PRO A 348 19.19 -18.46 17.26
N THR A 349 18.75 -17.55 18.14
CA THR A 349 18.11 -17.97 19.39
C THR A 349 16.82 -18.75 19.09
N LEU A 350 16.52 -19.76 19.94
CA LEU A 350 15.26 -20.51 19.82
C LEU A 350 14.04 -19.59 19.83
N ARG A 351 14.08 -18.51 20.63
CA ARG A 351 13.06 -17.46 20.68
C ARG A 351 12.81 -16.83 19.30
N HIS A 352 13.88 -16.44 18.60
CA HIS A 352 13.79 -15.86 17.25
C HIS A 352 13.27 -16.87 16.22
N LEU A 353 13.78 -18.10 16.26
CA LEU A 353 13.28 -19.19 15.40
C LEU A 353 11.79 -19.44 15.59
N CYS A 354 11.32 -19.46 16.85
CA CYS A 354 9.90 -19.57 17.17
C CYS A 354 9.10 -18.38 16.63
N ARG A 355 9.57 -17.14 16.78
CA ARG A 355 8.89 -15.96 16.21
C ARG A 355 8.72 -16.09 14.70
N CYS A 356 9.80 -16.36 13.98
CA CYS A 356 9.74 -16.53 12.52
C CYS A 356 8.77 -17.65 12.14
N ARG A 357 8.87 -18.82 12.80
CA ARG A 357 8.00 -19.95 12.49
C ARG A 357 6.53 -19.69 12.77
N ILE A 358 6.20 -19.08 13.91
CA ILE A 358 4.81 -18.71 14.25
C ILE A 358 4.28 -17.71 13.24
N ARG A 359 5.05 -16.65 12.93
CA ARG A 359 4.65 -15.64 11.94
C ARG A 359 4.45 -16.25 10.56
N ASP A 360 5.30 -17.17 10.12
CA ASP A 360 5.15 -17.85 8.83
C ASP A 360 3.86 -18.66 8.75
N VAL A 361 3.51 -19.39 9.81
CA VAL A 361 2.24 -20.14 9.88
C VAL A 361 1.04 -19.18 9.87
N LEU A 362 1.06 -18.12 10.69
CA LEU A 362 0.00 -17.12 10.70
C LEU A 362 -0.14 -16.43 9.33
N ARG A 363 0.98 -16.12 8.68
CA ARG A 363 1.02 -15.53 7.34
C ARG A 363 0.36 -16.44 6.30
N GLN A 364 0.71 -17.73 6.30
CA GLN A 364 0.16 -18.75 5.38
C GLN A 364 -1.37 -18.92 5.55
N HIS A 365 -1.89 -18.66 6.74
CA HIS A 365 -3.33 -18.74 7.03
C HIS A 365 -4.06 -17.39 7.06
N ASN A 366 -3.42 -16.29 6.61
CA ASN A 366 -3.97 -14.93 6.62
C ASN A 366 -4.47 -14.49 8.01
N GLN A 367 -3.71 -14.83 9.04
CA GLN A 367 -3.99 -14.53 10.45
C GLN A 367 -3.08 -13.42 11.01
N LEU A 368 -2.34 -12.70 10.17
CA LEU A 368 -1.51 -11.57 10.60
C LEU A 368 -2.22 -10.23 10.29
N PRO A 369 -2.24 -9.26 11.22
CA PRO A 369 -1.89 -9.38 12.64
C PRO A 369 -3.04 -9.98 13.48
N ASN A 370 -4.27 -9.99 12.96
CA ASN A 370 -5.53 -10.22 13.68
C ASN A 370 -5.72 -11.61 14.34
N GLY A 371 -4.80 -12.55 14.16
CA GLY A 371 -4.85 -13.86 14.80
C GLY A 371 -3.82 -14.02 15.92
N ILE A 372 -2.94 -13.03 16.13
CA ILE A 372 -1.91 -13.07 17.19
C ILE A 372 -2.56 -12.99 18.57
N ASP A 373 -3.59 -12.15 18.72
CA ASP A 373 -4.40 -11.99 19.93
C ASP A 373 -5.13 -13.29 20.34
N THR A 374 -5.50 -14.13 19.36
CA THR A 374 -6.12 -15.43 19.60
C THR A 374 -5.15 -16.48 20.15
N LEU A 375 -3.83 -16.24 20.07
CA LEU A 375 -2.83 -17.12 20.65
C LEU A 375 -2.87 -17.01 22.18
N ARG A 376 -3.00 -18.16 22.86
CA ARG A 376 -2.96 -18.24 24.33
C ARG A 376 -1.53 -18.04 24.87
N LEU A 377 -0.98 -16.86 24.64
CA LEU A 377 0.36 -16.44 25.03
C LEU A 377 0.27 -15.16 25.88
N PRO A 378 1.22 -14.91 26.78
CA PRO A 378 1.34 -13.62 27.46
C PRO A 378 1.41 -12.45 26.45
N ASN A 379 0.78 -11.32 26.77
CA ASN A 379 0.71 -10.12 25.91
C ASN A 379 2.10 -9.67 25.41
N ARG A 380 3.12 -9.81 26.25
CA ARG A 380 4.50 -9.47 25.87
C ARG A 380 5.05 -10.35 24.74
N LEU A 381 4.72 -11.66 24.75
CA LEU A 381 5.07 -12.56 23.65
C LEU A 381 4.24 -12.30 22.40
N GLN A 382 2.96 -11.94 22.55
CA GLN A 382 2.12 -11.51 21.43
C GLN A 382 2.71 -10.27 20.74
N ARG A 383 3.10 -9.24 21.49
CA ARG A 383 3.77 -8.03 20.97
C ARG A 383 5.12 -8.34 20.29
N TYR A 384 5.87 -9.28 20.85
CA TYR A 384 7.10 -9.77 20.23
C TYR A 384 6.86 -10.45 18.87
N ILE A 385 5.81 -11.27 18.78
CA ILE A 385 5.38 -11.91 17.52
C ILE A 385 4.82 -10.86 16.55
N ASP A 386 4.15 -9.83 17.03
CA ASP A 386 3.60 -8.73 16.23
C ASP A 386 4.63 -7.66 15.83
N LEU A 387 5.91 -7.85 16.20
CA LEU A 387 7.02 -6.94 15.89
C LEU A 387 6.96 -5.56 16.59
N THR A 388 6.02 -5.35 17.50
CA THR A 388 5.82 -4.08 18.21
C THR A 388 6.76 -3.93 19.42
N GLU A 389 7.24 -5.05 19.98
CA GLU A 389 8.18 -5.08 21.10
C GLU A 389 9.35 -6.03 20.80
N GLU A 390 10.54 -5.71 21.30
CA GLU A 390 11.66 -6.66 21.38
C GLU A 390 11.77 -7.20 22.80
N LEU A 391 12.12 -8.48 22.92
CA LEU A 391 12.37 -9.09 24.21
C LEU A 391 13.87 -9.05 24.47
N ASP A 392 14.30 -8.20 25.39
CA ASP A 392 15.68 -8.18 25.83
C ASP A 392 16.12 -9.54 26.38
N GLY A 393 17.40 -9.85 26.19
CA GLY A 393 18.03 -11.01 26.80
C GLY A 393 18.33 -10.76 28.28
N PRO A 394 18.59 -11.82 29.07
CA PRO A 394 18.97 -11.68 30.49
C PRO A 394 20.31 -10.94 30.73
N GLY A 395 21.00 -10.47 29.68
CA GLY A 395 22.24 -9.67 29.79
C GLY A 395 22.04 -8.15 29.78
N SER A 396 20.90 -7.64 29.32
CA SER A 396 20.70 -6.19 29.13
C SER A 396 20.47 -5.41 30.44
N GLN A 397 20.09 -6.11 31.51
CA GLN A 397 19.78 -5.48 32.81
C GLN A 397 21.03 -5.11 33.64
N GLN A 398 22.22 -5.61 33.27
CA GLN A 398 23.47 -5.25 33.95
C GLN A 398 24.15 -4.00 33.35
N GLU A 399 23.93 -3.69 32.07
CA GLU A 399 24.50 -2.48 31.45
C GLU A 399 23.69 -1.21 31.79
N GLU A 400 22.36 -1.32 31.98
CA GLU A 400 21.50 -0.18 32.36
C GLU A 400 21.82 0.42 33.74
N ARG A 401 22.43 -0.35 34.66
CA ARG A 401 22.86 0.19 35.96
C ARG A 401 24.12 1.04 35.88
N THR A 402 24.86 0.99 34.78
CA THR A 402 26.14 1.72 34.60
C THR A 402 26.02 2.87 33.61
N GLU A 403 24.99 2.89 32.74
CA GLU A 403 24.75 3.96 31.75
C GLU A 403 23.76 5.05 32.20
N SER A 404 23.23 4.97 33.42
CA SER A 404 22.32 5.97 34.00
C SER A 404 22.92 7.38 34.13
N ASN A 405 24.22 7.56 33.87
CA ASN A 405 24.88 8.86 33.82
C ASN A 405 25.29 9.34 32.40
N LYS A 406 24.90 8.67 31.30
CA LYS A 406 25.23 9.11 29.92
C LYS A 406 24.11 8.99 28.87
N ALA A 407 22.83 8.85 29.25
CA ALA A 407 21.74 8.72 28.29
C ALA A 407 21.06 10.08 27.93
N ARG A 408 21.66 10.82 26.98
CA ARG A 408 20.93 11.74 26.08
C ARG A 408 21.24 11.27 24.65
N ASN A 409 20.49 10.30 24.10
CA ASN A 409 20.33 10.10 22.64
C ASN A 409 19.46 8.91 22.14
N ASN A 410 18.66 8.22 22.97
CA ASN A 410 17.73 7.19 22.45
C ASN A 410 16.28 7.70 22.35
N LYS A 411 16.01 8.61 21.40
CA LYS A 411 14.64 9.12 21.11
C LYS A 411 13.85 8.42 19.98
N PRO A 412 14.44 7.81 18.92
CA PRO A 412 13.63 7.40 17.77
C PRO A 412 12.77 6.14 18.03
N MET A 413 13.24 5.21 18.88
CA MET A 413 12.52 3.95 19.12
C MET A 413 11.31 4.10 20.05
N GLN A 414 11.38 4.99 21.05
CA GLN A 414 10.25 5.34 21.91
C GLN A 414 9.18 6.18 21.19
N GLY A 415 9.59 7.01 20.20
CA GLY A 415 8.66 7.75 19.36
C GLY A 415 7.80 6.84 18.48
N LEU A 416 8.40 5.81 17.88
CA LEU A 416 7.71 4.83 17.04
C LEU A 416 6.70 3.99 17.86
N THR A 417 7.08 3.54 19.06
CA THR A 417 6.19 2.77 19.95
C THR A 417 5.00 3.60 20.46
N ASN A 418 5.20 4.89 20.73
CA ASN A 418 4.14 5.79 21.19
C ASN A 418 3.18 6.20 20.05
N ALA A 419 3.69 6.38 18.83
CA ALA A 419 2.85 6.59 17.65
C ALA A 419 2.00 5.34 17.32
N MET A 420 2.55 4.14 17.53
CA MET A 420 1.85 2.88 17.32
C MET A 420 0.78 2.56 18.38
N HIS A 421 1.02 2.90 19.65
CA HIS A 421 0.00 2.73 20.70
C HIS A 421 -1.28 3.53 20.42
N ARG A 422 -1.18 4.67 19.71
CA ARG A 422 -2.34 5.47 19.27
C ARG A 422 -3.13 4.85 18.11
N LEU A 423 -2.51 3.98 17.31
CA LEU A 423 -3.21 3.21 16.27
C LEU A 423 -3.93 1.98 16.86
N ASP A 424 -3.39 1.40 17.93
CA ASP A 424 -4.01 0.26 18.63
C ASP A 424 -5.28 0.67 19.42
N THR A 425 -5.43 1.94 19.84
CA THR A 425 -6.67 2.44 20.47
C THR A 425 -7.89 2.47 19.54
N ILE A 426 -7.72 2.26 18.23
CA ILE A 426 -8.83 2.05 17.28
C ILE A 426 -9.21 0.55 17.23
N SER A 427 -8.41 -0.33 17.83
CA SER A 427 -8.57 -1.79 17.75
C SER A 427 -9.22 -2.43 18.98
N SER A 428 -9.50 -1.69 20.07
CA SER A 428 -9.93 -2.31 21.33
C SER A 428 -10.89 -1.50 22.19
N ALA A 429 -11.82 -0.76 21.60
CA ALA A 429 -12.95 -0.18 22.34
C ALA A 429 -14.26 -0.42 21.58
N GLU A 430 -14.99 -1.46 21.97
CA GLU A 430 -16.45 -1.40 21.91
C GLU A 430 -16.90 -0.40 22.99
N SER A 431 -17.94 0.37 22.67
CA SER A 431 -18.68 1.37 23.48
C SER A 431 -18.04 2.75 23.73
N GLU A 432 -18.71 3.73 23.09
CA GLU A 432 -19.07 5.08 23.56
C GLU A 432 -18.09 6.26 23.37
N ASP A 433 -18.69 7.33 22.83
CA ASP A 433 -18.23 8.70 22.57
C ASP A 433 -17.18 8.97 21.48
N GLU A 434 -17.70 9.08 20.25
CA GLU A 434 -17.10 9.83 19.16
C GLU A 434 -17.35 11.35 19.33
N SER A 435 -16.49 12.02 20.08
CA SER A 435 -16.23 13.44 19.84
C SER A 435 -14.91 13.82 20.49
N GLU A 436 -13.86 13.99 19.68
CA GLU A 436 -12.77 14.96 19.90
C GLU A 436 -11.64 14.68 18.89
N ASN A 437 -11.73 15.34 17.74
CA ASN A 437 -10.66 15.38 16.75
C ASN A 437 -9.95 16.73 16.87
N GLN A 438 -9.21 16.93 17.96
CA GLN A 438 -8.24 18.02 18.12
C GLN A 438 -6.99 17.50 18.81
N GLY A 439 -5.86 17.48 18.09
CA GLY A 439 -4.61 16.99 18.68
C GLY A 439 -3.39 17.05 17.78
N GLN A 440 -2.76 18.23 17.77
CA GLN A 440 -1.32 18.50 17.60
C GLN A 440 -0.64 18.11 16.28
N LEU A 441 -0.27 19.16 15.53
CA LEU A 441 0.70 19.11 14.43
C LEU A 441 1.99 18.41 14.87
N LEU A 442 2.32 17.33 14.16
CA LEU A 442 3.68 16.87 13.99
C LEU A 442 4.03 17.07 12.51
N GLU A 443 5.18 17.67 12.26
CA GLU A 443 5.63 18.07 10.93
C GLU A 443 5.59 16.88 9.96
N PRO A 444 4.94 17.02 8.79
CA PRO A 444 5.00 15.99 7.78
C PRO A 444 6.45 15.84 7.32
N VAL A 445 6.85 14.62 6.93
CA VAL A 445 8.04 14.43 6.09
C VAL A 445 7.69 15.03 4.72
N THR A 446 7.81 16.35 4.60
CA THR A 446 7.45 17.18 3.45
C THR A 446 8.56 17.25 2.40
N ASP A 447 9.49 16.30 2.41
CA ASP A 447 10.60 16.32 1.47
C ASP A 447 10.14 15.74 0.12
N ALA A 448 9.33 16.53 -0.60
CA ALA A 448 8.80 16.21 -1.92
C ALA A 448 9.91 15.85 -2.93
N GLU A 449 11.11 16.37 -2.70
CA GLU A 449 12.34 16.00 -3.42
C GLU A 449 12.71 14.52 -3.20
N LYS A 450 12.62 14.00 -1.97
CA LYS A 450 12.85 12.58 -1.68
C LYS A 450 11.77 11.68 -2.29
N ALA A 451 10.51 12.14 -2.32
CA ALA A 451 9.42 11.39 -2.95
C ALA A 451 9.57 11.30 -4.47
N ALA A 452 9.96 12.40 -5.12
CA ALA A 452 10.21 12.44 -6.56
C ALA A 452 11.47 11.63 -6.94
N VAL A 453 12.56 11.75 -6.15
CA VAL A 453 13.77 10.95 -6.35
C VAL A 453 13.50 9.46 -6.10
N ALA A 454 12.72 9.08 -5.08
CA ALA A 454 12.37 7.69 -4.82
C ALA A 454 11.50 7.08 -5.93
N ALA A 455 10.54 7.84 -6.46
CA ALA A 455 9.73 7.45 -7.61
C ALA A 455 10.57 7.27 -8.90
N PHE A 456 11.55 8.16 -9.10
CA PHE A 456 12.48 8.08 -10.22
C PHE A 456 13.46 6.90 -10.09
N VAL A 457 13.98 6.65 -8.89
CA VAL A 457 14.82 5.49 -8.58
C VAL A 457 14.06 4.17 -8.75
N ALA A 458 12.75 4.15 -8.49
CA ALA A 458 11.91 2.97 -8.68
C ALA A 458 11.61 2.66 -10.17
N THR A 459 11.87 3.59 -11.09
CA THR A 459 11.60 3.44 -12.53
C THR A 459 12.85 3.23 -13.38
N ALA A 460 14.04 3.54 -12.86
CA ALA A 460 15.30 3.43 -13.60
C ALA A 460 16.20 2.31 -13.05
N ASP A 461 16.52 1.33 -13.90
CA ASP A 461 17.65 0.43 -13.69
C ASP A 461 18.97 1.21 -13.83
N GLY A 462 19.37 1.90 -12.76
CA GLY A 462 20.74 2.36 -12.52
C GLY A 462 21.24 3.52 -13.39
N ALA A 463 20.92 4.76 -13.01
CA ALA A 463 21.82 5.92 -12.92
C ALA A 463 20.99 7.17 -12.60
N ILE A 464 21.20 7.79 -11.45
CA ILE A 464 20.59 9.08 -11.11
C ILE A 464 21.47 10.16 -11.74
N THR A 465 21.03 10.78 -12.84
CA THR A 465 21.74 11.94 -13.41
C THR A 465 21.28 13.24 -12.74
N GLU A 466 22.16 14.24 -12.67
CA GLU A 466 21.84 15.54 -12.05
C GLU A 466 20.74 16.29 -12.81
N GLU A 467 20.64 16.08 -14.12
CA GLU A 467 19.59 16.67 -14.95
C GLU A 467 18.18 16.14 -14.59
N ALA A 468 18.08 14.85 -14.21
CA ALA A 468 16.82 14.25 -13.80
C ALA A 468 16.36 14.77 -12.43
N LYS A 469 17.29 15.01 -11.50
CA LYS A 469 17.00 15.65 -10.21
C LYS A 469 16.49 17.09 -10.41
N GLN A 470 17.17 17.86 -11.27
CA GLN A 470 16.78 19.24 -11.55
C GLN A 470 15.40 19.34 -12.22
N ALA A 471 15.06 18.41 -13.13
CA ALA A 471 13.74 18.36 -13.76
C ALA A 471 12.61 18.06 -12.74
N ALA A 472 12.87 17.16 -11.79
CA ALA A 472 11.92 16.85 -10.72
C ALA A 472 11.68 18.05 -9.77
N VAL A 473 12.75 18.77 -9.40
CA VAL A 473 12.68 19.97 -8.56
C VAL A 473 11.94 21.11 -9.29
N ALA A 474 12.21 21.31 -10.58
CA ALA A 474 11.54 22.33 -11.38
C ALA A 474 10.03 22.07 -11.53
N ALA A 475 9.63 20.82 -11.74
CA ALA A 475 8.22 20.42 -11.81
C ALA A 475 7.47 20.64 -10.48
N TYR A 476 8.16 20.45 -9.34
CA TYR A 476 7.59 20.70 -8.02
C TYR A 476 7.34 22.20 -7.77
N LEU A 477 8.36 23.04 -8.00
CA LEU A 477 8.27 24.49 -7.78
C LEU A 477 7.20 25.16 -8.65
N ALA A 478 6.96 24.66 -9.86
CA ALA A 478 5.91 25.17 -10.74
C ALA A 478 4.51 25.02 -10.12
N VAL A 479 4.26 23.93 -9.39
CA VAL A 479 2.96 23.65 -8.75
C VAL A 479 2.80 24.40 -7.44
N SER A 480 3.89 24.58 -6.67
CA SER A 480 3.87 25.38 -5.44
C SER A 480 3.47 26.84 -5.71
N ASN A 481 3.93 27.39 -6.83
CA ASN A 481 3.65 28.77 -7.22
C ASN A 481 2.22 28.98 -7.76
N GLU A 482 1.55 27.94 -8.26
CA GLU A 482 0.13 28.04 -8.66
C GLU A 482 -0.79 28.16 -7.44
N THR A 483 -0.43 27.56 -6.31
CA THR A 483 -1.19 27.64 -5.04
C THR A 483 -1.12 28.99 -4.34
N GLU A 484 -0.07 29.80 -4.55
CA GLU A 484 0.05 31.13 -3.91
C GLU A 484 -0.75 32.23 -4.65
N SER A 485 -1.29 31.95 -5.83
CA SER A 485 -2.03 32.95 -6.63
C SER A 485 -3.53 33.07 -6.32
N TYR A 486 -4.06 32.25 -5.40
CA TYR A 486 -5.51 32.18 -5.10
C TYR A 486 -5.94 32.61 -3.69
N ASP A 487 -5.02 32.98 -2.80
CA ASP A 487 -5.34 33.55 -1.48
C ASP A 487 -5.33 35.09 -1.54
N GLY A 488 -6.37 35.64 -2.16
CA GLY A 488 -6.47 37.08 -2.40
C GLY A 488 -7.91 37.60 -2.41
N GLN A 489 -8.80 37.09 -1.57
CA GLN A 489 -10.10 37.73 -1.28
C GLN A 489 -10.52 37.50 0.17
N ALA A 490 -10.26 38.50 1.01
CA ALA A 490 -10.68 38.54 2.40
C ALA A 490 -12.20 38.73 2.53
N CYS A 491 -12.86 37.88 3.32
CA CYS A 491 -14.24 38.10 3.79
C CYS A 491 -14.23 38.90 5.11
N PRO A 492 -15.18 39.85 5.30
CA PRO A 492 -15.19 40.74 6.45
C PRO A 492 -16.18 40.26 7.52
N PHE A 493 -15.71 39.88 8.70
CA PHE A 493 -16.54 39.82 9.92
C PHE A 493 -15.64 39.98 11.14
N ASP A 494 -15.44 41.22 11.58
CA ASP A 494 -14.97 41.56 12.93
C ASP A 494 -15.45 42.97 13.29
N GLN A 495 -16.74 43.08 13.61
CA GLN A 495 -17.29 44.12 14.48
C GLN A 495 -18.49 43.52 15.20
N LEU A 496 -18.30 43.11 16.47
CA LEU A 496 -19.13 43.48 17.62
C LEU A 496 -18.79 42.63 18.85
N ARG A 497 -18.11 43.31 19.80
CA ARG A 497 -17.90 43.05 21.23
C ARG A 497 -16.92 41.98 21.68
#